data_AF-A0AAD9WUF5-F1
#
_entry.id   AF-A0AAD9WUF5-F1
#
_cell.length_a   1.000
_cell.length_b   1.000
_cell.length_c   1.000
_cell.angle_alpha   90.00
_cell.angle_beta   90.00
_cell.angle_gamma   90.00
#
_symmetry.space_group_name_H-M   'P 1'
#
loop_
_entity.id
_entity.type
_entity.pdbx_description
1 polymer ?
#
loop_
_entity_poly.entity_id
_entity_poly.type
_entity_poly.pdbx_seq_one_letter_code
_entity_poly.pdbx_strand_id
1 'polypeptide(L)' 'MVKLPDFTERTFAPKDKCRELSLSNCSYIAYDCDAGIGCMSWRDNLTDVQQFYSKGIDFYIQVAHSELDKQDM' A
#
# COMPACT_ATOMS: atom_id res chain seq x y z
N MET A 1 6.95 -3.40 -8.62
CA MET A 1 6.47 -2.07 -9.03
C MET A 1 5.12 -2.21 -9.72
N VAL A 2 4.14 -1.44 -9.28
CA VAL A 2 2.76 -1.56 -9.80
C VAL A 2 2.21 -0.20 -10.26
N LYS A 3 1.24 -0.26 -11.17
CA LYS A 3 0.20 0.76 -11.27
C LYS A 3 -0.61 0.70 -9.98
N LEU A 4 -0.79 1.85 -9.32
CA LEU A 4 -1.59 1.93 -8.11
C LEU A 4 -3.07 1.67 -8.42
N PRO A 5 -3.80 1.00 -7.51
CA PRO A 5 -5.24 0.81 -7.67
C PRO A 5 -6.04 2.12 -7.59
N ASP A 6 -7.24 2.10 -8.16
CA ASP A 6 -8.19 3.21 -8.06
C ASP A 6 -8.75 3.37 -6.63
N PHE A 7 -9.44 4.49 -6.39
CA PHE A 7 -10.15 4.80 -5.13
C PHE A 7 -9.26 4.88 -3.88
N THR A 8 -8.18 5.66 -3.98
CA THR A 8 -7.25 5.90 -2.87
C THR A 8 -7.71 7.01 -1.92
N GLU A 9 -7.43 6.85 -0.64
CA GLU A 9 -7.49 7.89 0.38
C GLU A 9 -6.10 8.47 0.63
N ARG A 10 -5.96 9.79 0.42
CA ARG A 10 -4.71 10.49 0.66
C ARG A 10 -4.66 11.08 2.06
N THR A 11 -3.55 10.85 2.77
CA THR A 11 -3.22 11.51 4.04
C THR A 11 -1.92 12.29 3.90
N PHE A 12 -1.92 13.54 4.36
CA PHE A 12 -0.70 14.36 4.40
C PHE A 12 0.13 13.99 5.62
N ALA A 13 1.07 13.06 5.43
CA ALA A 13 2.07 12.73 6.45
C ALA A 13 3.42 12.40 5.80
N PRO A 14 4.52 12.48 6.56
CA PRO A 14 5.84 12.05 6.11
C PRO A 14 5.86 10.59 5.65
N LYS A 15 6.74 10.27 4.69
CA LYS A 15 6.89 8.93 4.10
C LYS A 15 7.11 7.83 5.15
N ASP A 16 7.87 8.14 6.19
CA ASP A 16 8.17 7.26 7.32
C ASP A 16 6.97 6.97 8.22
N LYS A 17 5.88 7.75 8.10
CA LYS A 17 4.66 7.60 8.89
C LYS A 17 3.54 6.84 8.19
N CYS A 18 3.56 6.60 6.87
CA CYS A 18 2.42 5.92 6.24
C CYS A 18 2.23 4.51 6.79
N ARG A 19 3.32 3.75 7.01
CA ARG A 19 3.19 2.40 7.56
C ARG A 19 2.49 2.39 8.92
N GLU A 20 2.85 3.30 9.81
CA GLU A 20 2.22 3.43 11.12
C GLU A 20 0.75 3.84 10.99
N LEU A 21 0.45 4.84 10.15
CA LEU A 21 -0.91 5.30 9.89
C LEU A 21 -1.80 4.20 9.32
N SER A 22 -1.31 3.47 8.31
CA SER A 22 -2.04 2.38 7.68
C SER A 22 -2.30 1.24 8.66
N LEU A 23 -1.30 0.84 9.43
CA LEU A 23 -1.45 -0.22 10.43
C LEU A 23 -2.34 0.18 11.61
N SER A 24 -2.40 1.47 11.96
CA SER A 24 -3.27 1.96 13.05
C SER A 24 -4.76 1.93 12.70
N ASN A 25 -5.10 1.89 11.42
CA ASN A 25 -6.48 1.84 10.95
C ASN A 25 -6.76 0.48 10.32
N CYS A 26 -7.42 -0.40 11.09
CA CYS A 26 -7.70 -1.79 10.70
C CYS A 26 -8.61 -1.95 9.47
N SER A 27 -9.16 -0.86 8.94
CA SER A 27 -9.95 -0.89 7.71
C SER A 27 -9.11 -0.65 6.45
N TYR A 28 -7.86 -0.21 6.57
CA TYR A 28 -6.97 -0.18 5.41
C TYR A 28 -6.43 -1.57 5.13
N ILE A 29 -6.37 -1.91 3.85
CA ILE A 29 -5.87 -3.20 3.36
C ILE A 29 -4.60 -3.05 2.52
N ALA A 30 -4.26 -1.83 2.10
CA ALA A 30 -3.03 -1.54 1.37
C ALA A 30 -2.62 -0.08 1.50
N TYR A 31 -1.33 0.21 1.23
CA TYR A 31 -0.79 1.56 1.22
C TYR A 31 0.42 1.74 0.29
N ASP A 32 0.68 3.01 -0.02
CA ASP A 32 1.88 3.51 -0.69
C ASP A 32 2.38 4.78 0.02
N CYS A 33 3.66 5.07 -0.15
CA CYS A 33 4.38 6.18 0.43
C CYS A 33 5.19 6.94 -0.63
N ASP A 34 4.66 8.08 -1.08
CA ASP A 34 5.37 8.99 -1.98
C ASP A 34 5.85 10.25 -1.25
N ALA A 35 7.04 10.74 -1.58
CA ALA A 35 7.65 11.88 -0.89
C ALA A 35 7.00 13.24 -1.23
N GLY A 36 6.36 13.37 -2.39
CA GLY A 36 5.69 14.60 -2.84
C GLY A 36 4.17 14.59 -2.60
N ILE A 37 3.56 13.40 -2.61
CA ILE A 37 2.11 13.21 -2.43
C ILE A 37 1.79 12.90 -0.96
N GLY A 38 2.63 12.15 -0.25
CA GLY A 38 2.35 11.66 1.10
C GLY A 38 1.80 10.24 1.08
N CYS A 39 0.94 9.91 2.03
CA CYS A 39 0.43 8.55 2.22
C CYS A 39 -0.81 8.32 1.38
N MET A 40 -0.83 7.24 0.62
CA MET A 40 -2.01 6.76 -0.09
C MET A 40 -2.44 5.44 0.54
N SER A 41 -3.73 5.26 0.82
CA SER A 41 -4.27 4.06 1.47
C SER A 41 -5.57 3.61 0.83
N TRP A 42 -5.83 2.30 0.89
CA TRP A 42 -7.00 1.67 0.28
C TRP A 42 -7.74 0.86 1.33
N ARG A 43 -9.08 0.93 1.32
CA ARG A 43 -9.96 0.17 2.22
C ARG A 43 -10.63 -1.02 1.53
N ASP A 44 -10.98 -0.84 0.27
CA ASP A 44 -11.79 -1.78 -0.50
C ASP A 44 -10.96 -2.50 -1.57
N ASN A 45 -11.66 -3.29 -2.40
CA ASN A 45 -11.07 -4.06 -3.48
C ASN A 45 -10.04 -3.27 -4.31
N LEU A 46 -8.84 -3.84 -4.41
CA LEU A 46 -7.75 -3.30 -5.20
C LEU A 46 -8.02 -3.55 -6.69
N THR A 47 -8.68 -2.59 -7.33
CA THR A 47 -9.07 -2.65 -8.74
C THR A 47 -8.08 -1.91 -9.62
N ASP A 48 -7.92 -2.35 -10.87
CA ASP A 48 -7.01 -1.74 -11.85
C ASP A 48 -5.51 -1.78 -11.46
N VAL A 49 -5.11 -2.81 -10.71
CA VAL A 49 -3.71 -3.08 -10.38
C VAL A 49 -3.01 -3.77 -11.55
N GLN A 50 -1.86 -3.24 -11.95
CA GLN A 50 -1.03 -3.83 -13.01
C GLN A 50 0.44 -3.88 -12.58
N GLN A 51 1.09 -5.03 -12.77
CA GLN A 51 2.52 -5.18 -12.49
C GLN A 51 3.37 -4.82 -13.70
N PHE A 52 4.52 -4.21 -13.46
CA PHE A 52 5.47 -3.83 -14.49
C PHE A 52 6.89 -4.27 -14.11
N TYR A 53 7.71 -4.55 -15.12
CA TYR A 53 9.07 -5.06 -14.95
C TYR A 53 10.09 -4.01 -14.48
N SER A 54 9.91 -2.72 -14.78
CA SER A 54 10.94 -1.70 -14.54
C SER A 54 10.43 -0.31 -14.17
N LYS A 55 9.12 -0.08 -14.20
CA LYS A 55 8.51 1.22 -13.89
C LYS A 55 7.30 1.04 -13.00
N GLY A 56 7.10 1.93 -12.04
CA GLY A 56 5.95 1.91 -11.14
C GLY A 56 6.37 2.18 -9.72
N ILE A 57 5.45 1.95 -8.79
CA ILE A 57 5.60 2.37 -7.40
C ILE A 57 5.60 1.12 -6.50
N ASP A 58 6.27 1.23 -5.35
CA ASP A 58 6.21 0.21 -4.30
C ASP A 58 4.84 0.28 -3.63
N PHE A 59 4.18 -0.87 -3.52
CA PHE A 59 2.82 -0.94 -3.03
C PHE A 59 2.70 -2.09 -2.04
N TYR A 60 2.19 -1.80 -0.85
CA TYR A 60 2.21 -2.72 0.28
C TYR A 60 0.78 -3.17 0.59
N ILE A 61 0.54 -4.48 0.57
CA ILE A 61 -0.75 -5.07 0.93
C ILE A 61 -0.65 -5.60 2.36
N GLN A 62 -1.63 -5.28 3.19
CA GLN A 62 -1.76 -5.81 4.53
C GLN A 62 -2.32 -7.24 4.45
N VAL A 63 -1.55 -8.19 4.95
CA VAL A 63 -1.91 -9.61 4.98
C VAL A 63 -1.94 -10.11 6.42
N ALA A 64 -2.55 -11.27 6.65
CA ALA A 64 -2.48 -11.89 7.95
C ALA A 64 -1.03 -12.27 8.29
N HIS A 65 -0.65 -12.21 9.57
CA HIS A 65 0.72 -12.53 9.99
C HIS A 65 1.14 -13.96 9.56
N SER A 66 0.20 -14.91 9.57
CA SER A 66 0.40 -16.29 9.11
C SER A 66 0.64 -16.44 7.60
N GLU A 67 0.49 -15.37 6.81
CA GLU A 67 0.78 -15.36 5.38
C GLU A 67 2.16 -14.79 5.06
N LEU A 68 2.80 -14.07 6.00
CA LEU A 68 4.13 -13.51 5.81
C LEU A 68 5.21 -14.61 5.73
N ASP A 69 5.09 -15.65 6.54
CA ASP A 69 6.06 -16.75 6.61
C ASP A 69 6.01 -17.70 5.39
N LYS A 70 5.03 -17.52 4.49
CA LYS A 70 4.88 -18.35 3.29
C LYS A 70 5.72 -17.88 2.10
N GLN A 71 6.41 -16.73 2.21
CA GLN A 71 7.25 -16.20 1.13
C GLN A 71 8.72 -16.65 1.20
N ASP A 72 9.15 -17.35 2.26
CA ASP A 72 10.51 -17.87 2.46
C ASP A 72 10.66 -19.38 2.19
N MET A 73 9.73 -20.00 1.43
CA MET A 73 9.82 -21.41 1.01
C MET A 73 9.79 -21.59 -0.51
#